data_AF-A0A7X6T5Q2-F1
#
_entry.id   AF-A0A7X6T5Q2-F1
#
_cell.length_a   1.000
_cell.length_b   1.000
_cell.length_c   1.000
_cell.angle_alpha   90.00
_cell.angle_beta   90.00
_cell.angle_gamma   90.00
#
_symmetry.space_group_name_H-M   'P 1'
#
loop_
_entity.id
_entity.type
_entity.pdbx_description
1 polymer ?
#
loop_
_entity_poly.entity_id
_entity_poly.type
_entity_poly.pdbx_seq_one_letter_code
_entity_poly.pdbx_strand_id
1 'polypeptide(L)'
;MQLDRTIFYPEGGGQPGDRGFIDQVKVNDTQLNANGEILHQIEGESNFVAGQEVTLTLDWDHRYDFMQQHSAQHLLSGTLYTLFKIGTVSVHLGQAEISIELDTDELSEEQIVATEEAVNKVIRQNVPISAQTVKQEEIPPLNLRRSVKVEGDVRLITIEGHDLIACGGLHVKESSELGYIYYLRSERIR
;
A
#
# COMPACT_ATOMS: atom_id res chain seq x y z
N MET A 1 18.93 10.63 -8.83
CA MET A 1 19.62 9.72 -9.77
C MET A 1 18.59 8.90 -10.53
N GLN A 2 18.79 8.69 -11.82
CA GLN A 2 17.92 7.88 -12.68
C GLN A 2 18.65 6.60 -13.10
N LEU A 3 17.91 5.51 -13.26
CA LEU A 3 18.39 4.21 -13.75
C LEU A 3 17.53 3.78 -14.94
N ASP A 4 18.06 2.89 -15.79
CA ASP A 4 17.29 2.28 -16.90
C ASP A 4 16.19 1.34 -16.37
N ARG A 5 16.48 0.65 -15.26
CA ARG A 5 15.57 -0.24 -14.52
C ARG A 5 15.84 -0.14 -13.03
N THR A 6 14.80 -0.29 -12.21
CA THR A 6 14.93 -0.26 -10.75
C THR A 6 13.95 -1.19 -10.06
N ILE A 7 14.36 -1.72 -8.91
CA ILE A 7 13.51 -2.46 -7.97
C ILE A 7 12.90 -1.56 -6.89
N PHE A 8 13.37 -0.31 -6.79
CA PHE A 8 12.88 0.67 -5.84
C PHE A 8 11.49 1.14 -6.25
N TYR A 9 10.57 1.15 -5.28
CA TYR A 9 9.23 1.68 -5.44
C TYR A 9 9.26 3.20 -5.24
N PRO A 10 8.79 3.99 -6.21
CA PRO A 10 8.59 5.41 -5.96
C PRO A 10 7.35 5.61 -5.10
N GLU A 11 7.32 6.67 -4.29
CA GLU A 11 6.13 7.03 -3.52
C GLU A 11 4.85 7.03 -4.38
N GLY A 12 3.79 6.42 -3.85
CA GLY A 12 2.53 6.30 -4.58
C GLY A 12 1.41 5.70 -3.74
N GLY A 13 0.17 6.15 -3.98
CA GLY A 13 -1.01 5.59 -3.32
C GLY A 13 -1.02 5.72 -1.78
N GLY A 14 -0.27 6.67 -1.22
CA GLY A 14 -0.09 6.85 0.23
C GLY A 14 1.04 6.02 0.84
N GLN A 15 1.72 5.16 0.06
CA GLN A 15 2.89 4.42 0.48
C GLN A 15 4.17 5.22 0.19
N PRO A 16 5.03 5.44 1.21
CA PRO A 16 6.31 6.11 1.04
C PRO A 16 7.22 5.42 0.04
N GLY A 17 8.09 6.22 -0.58
CA GLY A 17 9.15 5.74 -1.45
C GLY A 17 10.14 4.84 -0.73
N ASP A 18 10.78 3.99 -1.52
CA ASP A 18 11.80 3.08 -1.01
C ASP A 18 13.10 3.73 -0.62
N ARG A 19 13.78 3.03 0.28
CA ARG A 19 15.14 3.31 0.75
C ARG A 19 16.05 2.12 0.50
N GLY A 20 17.35 2.36 0.59
CA GLY A 20 18.36 1.33 0.41
C GLY A 20 19.65 1.88 -0.14
N PHE A 21 20.27 1.15 -1.07
CA PHE A 21 21.57 1.46 -1.63
C PHE A 21 21.64 1.15 -3.14
N ILE A 22 22.38 2.01 -3.84
CA ILE A 22 22.92 1.76 -5.17
C ILE A 22 24.43 1.59 -4.99
N ASP A 23 24.92 0.36 -5.13
CA ASP A 23 26.23 -0.08 -4.65
C ASP A 23 26.47 0.33 -3.18
N GLN A 24 27.34 1.31 -2.93
CA GLN A 24 27.65 1.83 -1.60
C GLN A 24 26.98 3.18 -1.30
N VAL A 25 26.25 3.74 -2.28
CA VAL A 25 25.61 5.05 -2.16
C VAL A 25 24.20 4.86 -1.61
N LYS A 26 23.93 5.50 -0.47
CA LYS A 26 22.63 5.41 0.20
C LYS A 26 21.55 6.17 -0.57
N VAL A 27 20.38 5.55 -0.69
CA VAL A 27 19.14 6.14 -1.20
C VAL A 27 18.22 6.40 -0.01
N ASN A 28 17.91 7.68 0.23
CA ASN A 28 17.07 8.11 1.35
C ASN A 28 15.57 8.15 1.00
N ASP A 29 15.26 8.25 -0.29
CA ASP A 29 13.90 8.30 -0.80
C ASP A 29 13.87 8.00 -2.31
N THR A 30 12.72 7.53 -2.81
CA THR A 30 12.48 7.25 -4.23
C THR A 30 11.17 7.89 -4.65
N GLN A 31 11.20 8.71 -5.70
CA GLN A 31 10.09 9.58 -6.10
C GLN A 31 9.85 9.53 -7.61
N LEU A 32 8.66 9.88 -8.07
CA LEU A 32 8.39 10.17 -9.47
C LEU A 32 8.63 11.66 -9.76
N ASN A 33 9.31 11.97 -10.85
CA ASN A 33 9.37 13.34 -11.33
C ASN A 33 8.13 13.72 -12.16
N ALA A 34 8.06 14.99 -12.59
CA ALA A 34 6.94 15.51 -13.39
C ALA A 34 6.73 14.79 -14.73
N ASN A 35 7.74 14.07 -15.24
CA ASN A 35 7.68 13.31 -16.48
C ASN A 35 7.33 11.82 -16.24
N GLY A 36 7.11 11.41 -14.99
CA GLY A 36 6.84 10.02 -14.63
C GLY A 36 8.10 9.13 -14.55
N GLU A 37 9.29 9.72 -14.48
CA GLU A 37 10.54 8.99 -14.33
C GLU A 37 10.86 8.77 -12.84
N ILE A 38 11.35 7.57 -12.51
CA ILE A 38 11.73 7.23 -11.13
C ILE A 38 13.09 7.86 -10.81
N LEU A 39 13.13 8.67 -9.76
CA LEU A 39 14.31 9.34 -9.22
C LEU A 39 14.64 8.80 -7.83
N HIS A 40 15.91 8.41 -7.66
CA HIS A 40 16.49 7.99 -6.40
C HIS A 40 17.20 9.18 -5.76
N GLN A 41 16.78 9.60 -4.58
CA GLN A 41 17.44 10.65 -3.80
C GLN A 41 18.61 10.04 -3.05
N ILE A 42 19.82 10.29 -3.55
CA ILE A 42 21.05 9.78 -2.95
C ILE A 42 21.61 10.72 -1.88
N GLU A 43 22.34 10.16 -0.94
CA GLU A 43 23.14 10.93 0.03
C GLU A 43 24.50 11.30 -0.55
N GLY A 44 24.83 12.59 -0.53
CA GLY A 44 26.11 13.10 -1.01
C GLY A 44 26.26 13.06 -2.54
N GLU A 45 27.52 13.06 -3.00
CA GLU A 45 27.87 12.92 -4.40
C GLU A 45 28.19 11.46 -4.73
N SER A 46 27.98 11.08 -6.00
CA SER A 46 28.33 9.76 -6.51
C SER A 46 29.20 9.89 -7.75
N ASN A 47 30.20 9.02 -7.90
CA ASN A 47 31.10 8.99 -9.06
C ASN A 47 30.59 8.07 -10.19
N PHE A 48 29.29 7.78 -10.23
CA PHE A 48 28.72 6.93 -11.27
C PHE A 48 28.82 7.59 -12.65
N VAL A 49 29.08 6.77 -13.66
CA VAL A 49 29.04 7.20 -15.07
C VAL A 49 27.82 6.61 -15.76
N ALA A 50 27.26 7.34 -16.72
CA ALA A 50 26.12 6.85 -17.50
C ALA A 50 26.47 5.52 -18.19
N GLY A 51 25.58 4.53 -18.07
CA GLY A 51 25.80 3.18 -18.61
C GLY A 51 26.59 2.23 -17.72
N GLN A 52 27.02 2.67 -16.52
CA GLN A 52 27.63 1.80 -15.53
C GLN A 52 26.60 0.80 -14.97
N GLU A 53 27.01 -0.47 -14.85
CA GLU A 53 26.25 -1.48 -14.12
C GLU A 53 26.39 -1.27 -12.61
N VAL A 54 25.27 -1.35 -11.88
CA VAL A 54 25.19 -1.13 -10.43
C VAL A 54 24.35 -2.21 -9.76
N THR A 55 24.61 -2.48 -8.49
CA THR A 55 23.81 -3.38 -7.66
C THR A 55 22.82 -2.59 -6.81
N LEU A 56 21.56 -3.01 -6.82
CA LEU A 56 20.48 -2.39 -6.05
C LEU A 56 20.18 -3.23 -4.81
N THR A 57 20.19 -2.61 -3.63
CA THR A 57 19.82 -3.26 -2.37
C THR A 57 18.73 -2.44 -1.68
N LEU A 58 17.58 -3.05 -1.40
CA LEU A 58 16.50 -2.38 -0.66
C LEU A 58 16.76 -2.43 0.84
N ASP A 59 16.35 -1.38 1.54
CA ASP A 59 16.01 -1.47 2.96
C ASP A 59 14.74 -2.31 3.08
N TRP A 60 14.93 -3.62 3.30
CA TRP A 60 13.82 -4.57 3.29
C TRP A 60 12.86 -4.36 4.45
N ASP A 61 13.35 -3.97 5.62
CA ASP A 61 12.49 -3.76 6.78
C ASP A 61 11.54 -2.58 6.54
N HIS A 62 12.05 -1.48 5.97
CA HIS A 62 11.22 -0.35 5.52
C HIS A 62 10.21 -0.77 4.46
N ARG A 63 10.66 -1.48 3.41
CA ARG A 63 9.79 -1.92 2.31
C ARG A 63 8.68 -2.86 2.81
N TYR A 64 9.04 -3.82 3.65
CA TYR A 64 8.14 -4.85 4.13
C TYR A 64 7.11 -4.30 5.11
N ASP A 65 7.53 -3.43 6.03
CA ASP A 65 6.62 -2.74 6.95
C ASP A 65 5.52 -2.00 6.18
N PHE A 66 5.89 -1.18 5.18
CA PHE A 66 4.87 -0.49 4.38
C PHE A 66 4.01 -1.42 3.53
N MET A 67 4.52 -2.56 3.06
CA MET A 67 3.70 -3.59 2.40
C MET A 67 2.65 -4.19 3.36
N GLN A 68 3.05 -4.47 4.61
CA GLN A 68 2.16 -4.96 5.66
C GLN A 68 1.11 -3.89 5.99
N GLN A 69 1.53 -2.65 6.22
CA GLN A 69 0.62 -1.55 6.53
C GLN A 69 -0.41 -1.30 5.42
N HIS A 70 0.04 -1.26 4.17
CA HIS A 70 -0.85 -1.03 3.04
C HIS A 70 -1.87 -2.17 2.90
N SER A 71 -1.41 -3.41 3.01
CA SER A 71 -2.28 -4.60 2.94
C SER A 71 -3.28 -4.65 4.10
N ALA A 72 -2.83 -4.34 5.32
CA ALA A 72 -3.67 -4.21 6.51
C ALA A 72 -4.78 -3.17 6.31
N GLN A 73 -4.44 -2.02 5.73
CA GLN A 73 -5.41 -0.98 5.45
C GLN A 73 -6.51 -1.47 4.50
N HIS A 74 -6.17 -2.14 3.40
CA HIS A 74 -7.21 -2.62 2.47
C HIS A 74 -8.08 -3.71 3.10
N LEU A 75 -7.49 -4.62 3.89
CA LEU A 75 -8.26 -5.62 4.63
C LEU A 75 -9.24 -4.97 5.62
N LEU A 76 -8.79 -3.94 6.36
CA LEU A 76 -9.64 -3.16 7.27
C LEU A 76 -10.77 -2.44 6.51
N SER A 77 -10.45 -1.71 5.45
CA SER A 77 -11.43 -0.98 4.64
C SER A 77 -12.47 -1.90 3.99
N GLY A 78 -12.03 -3.04 3.43
CA GLY A 78 -12.92 -4.04 2.85
C GLY A 78 -13.86 -4.65 3.90
N THR A 79 -13.34 -4.93 5.10
CA THR A 79 -14.12 -5.47 6.22
C THR A 79 -15.17 -4.48 6.72
N LEU A 80 -14.79 -3.22 6.97
CA LEU A 80 -15.70 -2.16 7.40
C LEU A 80 -16.83 -1.94 6.38
N TYR A 81 -16.49 -1.90 5.10
CA TYR A 81 -17.48 -1.73 4.03
C TYR A 81 -18.41 -2.93 3.91
N THR A 82 -17.88 -4.14 4.09
CA THR A 82 -18.67 -5.38 4.01
C THR A 82 -19.66 -5.47 5.17
N LEU A 83 -19.20 -5.28 6.41
CA LEU A 83 -20.01 -5.44 7.62
C LEU A 83 -20.97 -4.28 7.84
N PHE A 84 -20.54 -3.04 7.59
CA PHE A 84 -21.25 -1.84 8.05
C PHE A 84 -21.52 -0.81 6.96
N LYS A 85 -21.07 -1.05 5.72
CA LYS A 85 -21.15 -0.08 4.61
C LYS A 85 -20.43 1.24 4.91
N ILE A 86 -19.45 1.20 5.80
CA ILE A 86 -18.58 2.33 6.12
C ILE A 86 -17.43 2.35 5.10
N GLY A 87 -17.37 3.41 4.31
CA GLY A 87 -16.32 3.68 3.36
C GLY A 87 -15.12 4.36 4.02
N THR A 88 -13.99 4.23 3.35
CA THR A 88 -12.80 5.01 3.66
C THR A 88 -12.89 6.35 2.93
N VAL A 89 -12.29 7.40 3.47
CA VAL A 89 -12.11 8.73 2.85
C VAL A 89 -10.65 8.92 2.48
N SER A 90 -9.76 8.83 3.45
CA SER A 90 -8.30 9.00 3.29
C SER A 90 -7.53 7.99 4.14
N VAL A 91 -6.25 7.83 3.83
CA VAL A 91 -5.34 6.90 4.51
C VAL A 91 -3.99 7.60 4.67
N HIS A 92 -3.36 7.40 5.82
CA HIS A 92 -1.97 7.76 6.05
C HIS A 92 -1.21 6.54 6.59
N LEU A 93 -0.20 6.10 5.85
CA LEU A 93 0.73 5.05 6.28
C LEU A 93 1.92 5.72 6.97
N GLY A 94 2.00 5.58 8.29
CA GLY A 94 3.02 6.23 9.12
C GLY A 94 4.06 5.25 9.63
N GLN A 95 5.18 5.76 10.13
CA GLN A 95 6.26 4.92 10.65
C GLN A 95 5.89 4.18 11.96
N ALA A 96 4.91 4.70 12.72
CA ALA A 96 4.49 4.13 14.01
C ALA A 96 3.06 3.58 13.99
N GLU A 97 2.16 4.24 13.26
CA GLU A 97 0.76 3.85 13.15
C GLU A 97 0.19 4.17 11.77
N ILE A 98 -0.85 3.43 11.40
CA ILE A 98 -1.69 3.71 10.23
C ILE A 98 -2.92 4.45 10.72
N SER A 99 -3.32 5.51 10.02
CA SER A 99 -4.61 6.15 10.25
C SER A 99 -5.49 6.06 9.00
N ILE A 100 -6.78 5.77 9.23
CA ILE A 100 -7.79 5.60 8.20
C ILE A 100 -8.95 6.55 8.55
N GLU A 101 -9.19 7.54 7.69
CA GLU A 101 -10.38 8.40 7.80
C GLU A 101 -11.56 7.65 7.19
N LEU A 102 -12.69 7.63 7.90
CA LEU A 102 -13.90 6.91 7.51
C LEU A 102 -15.04 7.90 7.20
N ASP A 103 -16.01 7.49 6.38
CA ASP A 103 -17.18 8.29 6.02
C ASP A 103 -18.33 8.18 7.05
N THR A 104 -17.96 8.08 8.33
CA THR A 104 -18.86 8.00 9.48
C THR A 104 -18.41 8.97 10.57
N ASP A 105 -19.35 9.51 11.35
CA ASP A 105 -19.03 10.40 12.47
C ASP A 105 -18.31 9.68 13.61
N GLU A 106 -18.68 8.42 13.86
CA GLU A 106 -18.12 7.59 14.92
C GLU A 106 -18.22 6.09 14.58
N LEU A 107 -17.39 5.29 15.25
CA LEU A 107 -17.53 3.84 15.33
C LEU A 107 -17.99 3.47 16.73
N SER A 108 -19.03 2.63 16.83
CA SER A 108 -19.39 2.04 18.11
C SER A 108 -18.33 1.03 18.57
N GLU A 109 -18.25 0.79 19.88
CA GLU A 109 -17.37 -0.24 20.44
C GLU A 109 -17.64 -1.61 19.81
N GLU A 110 -18.90 -1.94 19.58
CA GLU A 110 -19.31 -3.19 18.91
C GLU A 110 -18.78 -3.27 17.48
N GLN A 111 -18.81 -2.17 16.71
CA GLN A 111 -18.25 -2.13 15.35
C GLN A 111 -16.73 -2.29 15.36
N ILE A 112 -16.04 -1.68 16.32
CA ILE A 112 -14.58 -1.79 16.48
C ILE A 112 -14.20 -3.24 16.77
N VAL A 113 -14.81 -3.85 17.79
CA VAL A 113 -14.55 -5.24 18.19
C VAL A 113 -14.86 -6.19 17.03
N ALA A 114 -16.04 -6.07 16.41
CA ALA A 114 -16.42 -6.93 15.30
C ALA A 114 -15.47 -6.79 14.09
N THR A 115 -14.98 -5.58 13.80
CA THR A 115 -14.00 -5.35 12.73
C THR A 115 -12.66 -6.00 13.06
N GLU A 116 -12.14 -5.77 14.27
CA GLU A 116 -10.86 -6.34 14.70
C GLU A 116 -10.90 -7.88 14.69
N GLU A 117 -11.96 -8.49 15.21
CA GLU A 117 -12.15 -9.93 15.20
C GLU A 117 -12.22 -10.50 13.78
N ALA A 118 -12.99 -9.86 12.90
CA ALA A 118 -13.15 -10.28 11.51
C ALA A 118 -11.82 -10.20 10.76
N VAL A 119 -11.11 -9.08 10.86
CA VAL A 119 -9.81 -8.88 10.20
C VAL A 119 -8.78 -9.90 10.69
N ASN A 120 -8.62 -10.06 12.00
CA ASN A 120 -7.66 -11.01 12.55
C ASN A 120 -8.05 -12.47 12.25
N LYS A 121 -9.34 -12.77 12.03
CA LYS A 121 -9.77 -14.08 11.52
C LYS A 121 -9.24 -14.32 10.11
N VAL A 122 -9.31 -13.33 9.22
CA VAL A 122 -8.76 -13.44 7.86
C VAL A 122 -7.25 -13.68 7.88
N ILE A 123 -6.52 -12.91 8.71
CA ILE A 123 -5.08 -13.08 8.92
C ILE A 123 -4.74 -14.53 9.33
N ARG A 124 -5.49 -15.09 10.30
CA ARG A 124 -5.31 -16.48 10.73
C ARG A 124 -5.66 -17.52 9.66
N GLN A 125 -6.56 -17.18 8.73
CA GLN A 125 -6.91 -18.06 7.60
C GLN A 125 -5.83 -18.05 6.51
N ASN A 126 -4.92 -17.09 6.55
CA ASN A 126 -3.82 -16.94 5.59
C ASN A 126 -4.29 -16.93 4.13
N VAL A 127 -5.31 -16.12 3.83
CA VAL A 127 -5.81 -15.97 2.46
C VAL A 127 -4.75 -15.32 1.54
N PRO A 128 -4.70 -15.71 0.24
CA PRO A 128 -3.83 -15.09 -0.75
C PRO A 128 -4.16 -13.62 -1.01
N ILE A 129 -3.12 -12.84 -1.26
CA ILE A 129 -3.19 -11.47 -1.75
C ILE A 129 -2.45 -11.41 -3.09
N SER A 130 -3.16 -11.03 -4.14
CA SER A 130 -2.64 -11.05 -5.51
C SER A 130 -2.83 -9.71 -6.22
N ALA A 131 -1.94 -9.43 -7.16
CA ALA A 131 -1.99 -8.27 -8.02
C ALA A 131 -2.17 -8.69 -9.47
N GLN A 132 -3.06 -8.01 -10.19
CA GLN A 132 -3.24 -8.16 -11.63
C GLN A 132 -3.39 -6.79 -12.28
N THR A 133 -2.98 -6.67 -13.53
CA THR A 133 -3.21 -5.47 -14.34
C THR A 133 -4.30 -5.78 -15.35
N VAL A 134 -5.33 -4.95 -15.39
CA VAL A 134 -6.45 -5.07 -16.32
C VAL A 134 -6.63 -3.77 -17.10
N LYS A 135 -7.27 -3.84 -18.26
CA LYS A 135 -7.65 -2.63 -18.98
C LYS A 135 -8.86 -1.96 -18.33
N GLN A 136 -9.00 -0.65 -18.53
CA GLN A 136 -10.09 0.13 -17.94
C GLN A 136 -11.50 -0.38 -18.34
N GLU A 137 -11.63 -0.93 -19.55
CA GLU A 137 -12.85 -1.55 -20.08
C GLU A 137 -13.28 -2.83 -19.34
N GLU A 138 -12.37 -3.48 -18.64
CA GLU A 138 -12.62 -4.71 -17.87
C GLU A 138 -13.12 -4.42 -16.44
N ILE A 139 -13.09 -3.16 -16.01
CA ILE A 139 -13.41 -2.73 -14.63
C ILE A 139 -14.91 -2.70 -14.32
N PRO A 140 -15.81 -2.18 -15.18
CA PRO A 140 -17.24 -2.09 -14.87
C PRO A 140 -17.89 -3.38 -14.32
N PRO A 141 -17.60 -4.59 -14.83
CA PRO A 141 -18.21 -5.81 -14.30
C PRO A 141 -17.66 -6.25 -12.92
N LEU A 142 -16.56 -5.67 -12.44
CA LEU A 142 -15.87 -6.12 -11.21
C LEU A 142 -16.47 -5.56 -9.91
N ASN A 143 -17.41 -4.60 -10.00
CA ASN A 143 -18.10 -4.01 -8.84
C ASN A 143 -17.16 -3.55 -7.71
N LEU A 144 -16.07 -2.85 -8.07
CA LEU A 144 -15.13 -2.31 -7.09
C LEU A 144 -15.86 -1.38 -6.11
N ARG A 145 -15.53 -1.46 -4.82
CA ARG A 145 -16.12 -0.60 -3.78
C ARG A 145 -15.80 0.90 -3.94
N ARG A 146 -14.84 1.25 -4.81
CA ARG A 146 -14.46 2.62 -5.15
C ARG A 146 -14.23 2.75 -6.65
N SER A 147 -14.63 3.90 -7.19
CA SER A 147 -14.35 4.27 -8.58
C SER A 147 -12.84 4.41 -8.82
N VAL A 148 -12.39 3.93 -9.97
CA VAL A 148 -11.00 4.07 -10.40
C VAL A 148 -10.76 5.48 -10.91
N LYS A 149 -9.67 6.09 -10.45
CA LYS A 149 -9.31 7.49 -10.74
C LYS A 149 -8.13 7.64 -11.70
N VAL A 150 -7.49 6.53 -12.07
CA VAL A 150 -6.36 6.50 -13.00
C VAL A 150 -6.84 6.15 -14.40
N GLU A 151 -6.14 6.64 -15.42
CA GLU A 151 -6.36 6.31 -16.83
C GLU A 151 -5.42 5.19 -17.27
N GLY A 152 -5.84 4.43 -18.29
CA GLY A 152 -5.02 3.36 -18.87
C GLY A 152 -5.14 2.03 -18.10
N ASP A 153 -4.04 1.29 -18.07
CA ASP A 153 -3.96 -0.01 -17.40
C ASP A 153 -4.05 0.16 -15.88
N VAL A 154 -4.93 -0.61 -15.25
CA VAL A 154 -5.27 -0.49 -13.84
C VAL A 154 -4.78 -1.70 -13.10
N ARG A 155 -3.95 -1.47 -12.09
CA ARG A 155 -3.51 -2.51 -11.16
C ARG A 155 -4.57 -2.74 -10.09
N LEU A 156 -5.08 -3.96 -10.06
CA LEU A 156 -6.03 -4.45 -9.07
C LEU A 156 -5.32 -5.32 -8.05
N ILE A 157 -5.71 -5.16 -6.80
CA ILE A 157 -5.32 -6.00 -5.68
C ILE A 157 -6.54 -6.77 -5.21
N THR A 158 -6.37 -8.08 -5.10
CA THR A 158 -7.38 -9.00 -4.60
C THR A 158 -6.89 -9.57 -3.28
N ILE A 159 -7.64 -9.34 -2.21
CA ILE A 159 -7.56 -10.12 -0.98
C ILE A 159 -8.65 -11.17 -1.10
N GLU A 160 -8.28 -12.43 -1.28
CA GLU A 160 -9.20 -13.49 -1.73
C GLU A 160 -10.46 -13.58 -0.85
N GLY A 161 -11.63 -13.30 -1.43
CA GLY A 161 -12.92 -13.33 -0.73
C GLY A 161 -13.22 -12.14 0.19
N HIS A 162 -12.34 -11.14 0.27
CA HIS A 162 -12.46 -10.04 1.25
C HIS A 162 -12.40 -8.63 0.66
N ASP A 163 -11.52 -8.35 -0.30
CA ASP A 163 -11.49 -7.04 -0.98
C ASP A 163 -10.98 -7.17 -2.42
N LEU A 164 -11.49 -6.32 -3.30
CA LEU A 164 -11.00 -6.14 -4.67
C LEU A 164 -10.94 -4.64 -4.95
N ILE A 165 -9.74 -4.12 -5.17
CA ILE A 165 -9.49 -2.68 -5.19
C ILE A 165 -8.44 -2.28 -6.22
N ALA A 166 -8.65 -1.14 -6.88
CA ALA A 166 -7.61 -0.52 -7.69
C ALA A 166 -6.55 0.12 -6.79
N CYS A 167 -5.31 -0.38 -6.86
CA CYS A 167 -4.21 0.08 -6.03
C CYS A 167 -2.86 -0.10 -6.74
N GLY A 168 -2.10 0.99 -6.82
CA GLY A 168 -0.72 1.00 -7.33
C GLY A 168 0.35 0.73 -6.26
N GLY A 169 -0.04 0.55 -5.00
CA GLY A 169 0.86 0.28 -3.87
C GLY A 169 1.38 -1.14 -3.83
N LEU A 170 2.33 -1.40 -2.94
CA LEU A 170 2.88 -2.74 -2.76
C LEU A 170 2.18 -3.47 -1.63
N HIS A 171 2.09 -4.78 -1.77
CA HIS A 171 1.32 -5.63 -0.88
C HIS A 171 2.09 -6.90 -0.56
N VAL A 172 1.87 -7.41 0.65
CA VAL A 172 2.28 -8.76 1.02
C VAL A 172 1.53 -9.80 0.16
N LYS A 173 2.02 -11.03 0.10
CA LYS A 173 1.46 -12.09 -0.74
C LYS A 173 0.36 -12.88 -0.03
N GLU A 174 0.35 -12.87 1.28
CA GLU A 174 -0.63 -13.61 2.07
C GLU A 174 -0.98 -12.85 3.36
N SER A 175 -2.23 -12.99 3.81
CA SER A 175 -2.73 -12.20 4.94
C SER A 175 -2.06 -12.53 6.28
N SER A 176 -1.44 -13.71 6.45
CA SER A 176 -0.72 -14.03 7.69
C SER A 176 0.52 -13.17 7.89
N GLU A 177 1.09 -12.62 6.81
CA GLU A 177 2.21 -11.68 6.85
C GLU A 177 1.87 -10.40 7.62
N LEU A 178 0.58 -10.09 7.84
CA LEU A 178 0.15 -8.93 8.63
C LEU A 178 0.35 -9.12 10.14
N GLY A 179 0.51 -10.36 10.62
CA GLY A 179 0.67 -10.66 12.03
C GLY A 179 -0.62 -10.47 12.84
N TYR A 180 -0.86 -9.26 13.35
CA TYR A 180 -2.06 -8.92 14.12
C TYR A 180 -2.41 -7.45 13.92
N ILE A 181 -3.70 -7.15 13.80
CA ILE A 181 -4.21 -5.79 13.69
C ILE A 181 -4.93 -5.44 14.98
N TYR A 182 -4.55 -4.32 15.60
CA TYR A 182 -5.10 -3.87 16.87
C TYR A 182 -5.57 -2.42 16.77
N TYR A 183 -6.79 -2.16 17.22
CA TYR A 183 -7.31 -0.81 17.32
C TYR A 183 -6.65 -0.05 18.48
N LEU A 184 -6.06 1.11 18.19
CA LEU A 184 -5.44 1.97 19.21
C LEU A 184 -6.42 3.01 19.75
N ARG A 185 -6.98 3.83 18.86
CA ARG A 185 -7.90 4.93 19.17
C ARG A 185 -8.59 5.43 17.91
N SER A 186 -9.66 6.19 18.08
CA SER A 186 -10.31 6.99 17.04
C SER A 186 -10.69 8.34 17.61
N GLU A 187 -10.66 9.36 16.77
CA GLU A 187 -11.10 10.71 17.12
C GLU A 187 -11.91 11.30 15.97
N ARG A 188 -12.85 12.18 16.31
CA ARG A 188 -13.62 12.93 15.32
C ARG A 188 -12.78 14.10 14.81
N ILE A 189 -12.47 14.09 13.52
CA ILE A 189 -11.60 15.12 12.90
C ILE A 189 -12.38 16.20 12.13
N ARG A 190 -13.67 16.01 11.86
CA ARG A 190 -14.57 16.98 11.19
C ARG A 190 -16.01 16.87 11.68
#